data_AF-A0A1W2G6X5-F1
#
_entry.id   AF-A0A1W2G6X5-F1
#
_cell.length_a   1.000
_cell.length_b   1.000
_cell.length_c   1.000
_cell.angle_alpha   90.00
_cell.angle_beta   90.00
_cell.angle_gamma   90.00
#
_symmetry.space_group_name_H-M   'P 1'
#
loop_
_entity.id
_entity.type
_entity.pdbx_description
1 polymer ?
#
loop_
_entity_poly.entity_id
_entity_poly.type
_entity_poly.pdbx_seq_one_letter_code
_entity_poly.pdbx_strand_id
1 'polypeptide(L)' 'MNITRSWREQMVMLKWRFPSLCDKDLIYEEGQRESMLNRLMVKLEKTRTELEVLLAELQTY' A
#
# COMPACT_ATOMS: atom_id res chain seq x y z
N MET A 1 12.70 -5.54 18.61
CA MET A 1 13.31 -4.80 17.49
C MET A 1 12.15 -4.33 16.62
N ASN A 2 11.94 -3.01 16.43
CA ASN A 2 10.93 -2.53 15.49
C ASN A 2 11.50 -2.63 14.08
N ILE A 3 11.32 -3.79 13.44
CA ILE A 3 11.73 -3.99 12.05
C ILE A 3 10.67 -3.29 11.20
N THR A 4 11.01 -2.11 10.69
CA THR A 4 10.13 -1.42 9.74
C THR A 4 10.33 -2.05 8.36
N ARG A 5 9.27 -2.65 7.81
CA ARG A 5 9.33 -3.23 6.47
C ARG A 5 9.50 -2.16 5.41
N SER A 6 10.33 -2.46 4.43
CA SER A 6 10.48 -1.64 3.23
C SER A 6 9.17 -1.56 2.45
N TRP A 7 8.96 -0.47 1.69
CA TRP A 7 7.81 -0.34 0.80
C TRP A 7 7.68 -1.53 -0.16
N ARG A 8 8.82 -2.06 -0.64
CA ARG A 8 8.85 -3.21 -1.56
C ARG A 8 8.27 -4.48 -0.93
N GLU A 9 8.50 -4.72 0.36
CA GLU A 9 7.89 -5.83 1.09
C GLU A 9 6.40 -5.59 1.33
N GLN A 10 6.01 -4.37 1.70
CA GLN A 10 4.61 -4.00 1.86
C GLN A 10 3.83 -4.20 0.56
N MET A 11 4.42 -3.87 -0.59
CA MET A 11 3.83 -4.12 -1.91
C MET A 11 3.58 -5.61 -2.18
N VAL A 12 4.53 -6.47 -1.83
CA VAL A 12 4.36 -7.93 -2.01
C VAL A 12 3.18 -8.41 -1.16
N MET A 13 3.09 -7.97 0.08
CA MET A 13 1.98 -8.32 0.98
C MET A 13 0.64 -7.79 0.49
N LEU A 14 0.60 -6.55 -0.04
CA LEU A 14 -0.59 -5.97 -0.66
C LEU A 14 -1.06 -6.81 -1.84
N LYS A 15 -0.17 -7.23 -2.74
CA LYS A 15 -0.53 -8.11 -3.88
C LYS A 15 -1.00 -9.49 -3.43
N TRP A 16 -0.44 -10.02 -2.35
CA TRP A 16 -0.90 -11.29 -1.77
C TRP A 16 -2.30 -11.19 -1.18
N ARG A 17 -2.60 -10.08 -0.49
CA ARG A 17 -3.90 -9.87 0.16
C ARG A 17 -4.98 -9.38 -0.81
N PHE A 18 -4.58 -8.67 -1.87
CA PHE A 18 -5.45 -8.12 -2.89
C PHE A 18 -4.94 -8.50 -4.28
N PRO A 19 -5.37 -9.67 -4.82
CA PRO A 19 -4.95 -10.14 -6.15
C PRO A 19 -5.34 -9.21 -7.30
N SER A 20 -6.26 -8.27 -7.06
CA SER A 20 -6.64 -7.21 -8.00
C SER A 20 -5.55 -6.15 -8.18
N LEU A 21 -4.60 -6.04 -7.25
CA LEU A 21 -3.48 -5.11 -7.35
C LEU A 21 -2.39 -5.67 -8.27
N CYS A 22 -1.86 -4.78 -9.10
CA CYS A 22 -0.73 -5.04 -9.97
C CYS A 22 0.41 -4.07 -9.62
N ASP A 23 1.62 -4.35 -10.11
CA ASP A 23 2.78 -3.49 -9.83
C ASP A 23 2.56 -2.03 -10.23
N LYS A 24 1.81 -1.79 -11.32
CA LYS A 24 1.48 -0.44 -11.80
C LYS A 24 0.67 0.39 -10.79
N ASP A 25 -0.10 -0.25 -9.92
CA ASP A 25 -0.90 0.43 -8.90
C ASP A 25 -0.06 0.84 -7.68
N LEU A 26 1.14 0.25 -7.55
CA LEU A 26 2.01 0.36 -6.37
C LEU A 26 3.33 1.08 -6.66
N ILE A 27 3.62 1.33 -7.94
CA ILE A 27 4.75 2.15 -8.39
C ILE A 27 4.38 3.62 -8.22
N TYR A 28 5.30 4.38 -7.61
CA TYR A 28 5.26 5.84 -7.58
C TYR A 28 6.66 6.40 -7.77
N GLU A 29 6.74 7.52 -8.47
CA GLU A 29 7.92 8.38 -8.50
C GLU A 29 7.89 9.34 -7.32
N GLU A 30 9.03 9.95 -6.99
CA GLU A 30 9.12 10.94 -5.92
C GLU A 30 8.10 12.07 -6.16
N GLY A 31 7.24 12.33 -5.16
CA GLY A 31 6.13 13.28 -5.28
C GLY A 31 4.78 12.68 -5.75
N GLN A 32 4.74 11.47 -6.31
CA GLN A 32 3.48 10.84 -6.77
C GLN A 32 2.79 9.94 -5.73
N ARG A 33 3.29 9.92 -4.49
CA ARG A 33 2.76 9.07 -3.41
C ARG A 33 1.26 9.27 -3.20
N GLU A 34 0.80 10.51 -3.18
CA GLU A 34 -0.62 10.83 -2.93
C GLU A 34 -1.53 10.35 -4.07
N SER A 35 -1.09 10.49 -5.33
CA SER A 35 -1.81 9.96 -6.49
C SER A 35 -1.90 8.43 -6.45
N MET A 36 -0.82 7.76 -6.05
CA MET A 36 -0.80 6.30 -5.85
C MET A 36 -1.78 5.87 -4.74
N LEU A 37 -1.78 6.57 -3.59
CA LEU A 37 -2.72 6.29 -2.50
C LEU A 37 -4.18 6.47 -2.92
N ASN A 38 -4.50 7.52 -3.68
CA ASN A 38 -5.86 7.73 -4.20
C ASN A 38 -6.30 6.59 -5.13
N ARG A 39 -5.40 6.10 -6.00
CA ARG A 39 -5.69 4.94 -6.85
C ARG A 39 -5.93 3.67 -6.04
N LEU A 40 -5.13 3.44 -4.99
CA LEU A 40 -5.35 2.32 -4.07
C LEU A 40 -6.69 2.42 -3.34
N MET A 41 -7.07 3.61 -2.85
CA MET A 41 -8.36 3.82 -2.21
C MET A 41 -9.52 3.43 -3.12
N VAL A 42 -9.50 3.89 -4.38
CA VAL A 42 -10.54 3.58 -5.36
C VAL A 42 -10.54 2.09 -5.71
N LYS A 43 -9.36 1.49 -5.92
CA LYS A 43 -9.24 0.09 -6.37
C LYS A 43 -9.57 -0.93 -5.29
N LEU A 44 -9.31 -0.59 -4.04
CA LEU A 44 -9.64 -1.42 -2.87
C LEU A 44 -11.00 -1.07 -2.26
N GLU A 45 -11.70 -0.08 -2.82
CA GLU A 45 -12.95 0.47 -2.29
C GLU A 45 -12.84 0.83 -0.80
N LYS A 46 -11.73 1.46 -0.42
CA LYS A 46 -11.39 1.83 0.95
C LYS A 46 -11.30 3.32 1.15
N THR A 47 -11.70 3.77 2.33
CA THR A 47 -11.46 5.13 2.78
C THR A 47 -9.98 5.36 3.08
N ARG A 48 -9.60 6.65 3.18
CA ARG A 48 -8.22 7.06 3.49
C ARG A 48 -7.73 6.43 4.80
N THR A 49 -8.58 6.47 5.83
CA THR A 49 -8.26 5.93 7.15
C THR A 49 -8.05 4.42 7.11
N GLU A 50 -8.91 3.68 6.41
CA GLU A 50 -8.74 2.22 6.29
C GLU A 50 -7.47 1.85 5.52
N LEU A 51 -7.12 2.61 4.49
CA LEU A 51 -5.87 2.41 3.76
C LEU A 51 -4.66 2.70 4.64
N GLU A 52 -4.68 3.78 5.44
CA GLU A 52 -3.59 4.12 6.36
C GLU A 52 -3.41 3.07 7.47
N VAL A 53 -4.51 2.57 8.04
CA VAL A 53 -4.48 1.46 9.00
C VAL A 53 -3.89 0.20 8.37
N LEU A 54 -4.34 -0.16 7.16
CA LEU A 54 -3.80 -1.30 6.42
C LEU A 54 -2.29 -1.19 6.20
N LEU A 55 -1.81 -0.01 5.78
CA LEU A 55 -0.38 0.22 5.58
C LEU A 55 0.41 0.15 6.89
N ALA A 56 -0.15 0.70 7.98
CA ALA A 56 0.46 0.63 9.31
C ALA A 56 0.55 -0.82 9.85
N GLU A 57 -0.48 -1.62 9.63
CA GLU A 57 -0.49 -3.06 9.96
C GLU A 57 0.61 -3.81 9.19
N LEU A 58 0.78 -3.53 7.90
CA LEU A 58 1.83 -4.17 7.09
C LEU A 58 3.25 -3.75 7.51
N GLN A 59 3.39 -2.55 8.06
CA GLN A 59 4.68 -2.00 8.47
C GLN A 59 5.17 -2.57 9.82
N THR A 60 4.28 -3.11 10.65
CA THR A 60 4.57 -3.49 12.04
C THR A 60 4.57 -5.01 12.20
N TYR A 61 5.73 -5.64 12.38
CA TYR A 61 5.88 -7.03 12.87
C TYR A 61 7.29 -7.28 13.41
#